data_AF-A0AAD5B3A5-F1
#
_entry.id   AF-A0AAD5B3A5-F1
#
_cell.length_a   1.000
_cell.length_b   1.000
_cell.length_c   1.000
_cell.angle_alpha   90.00
_cell.angle_beta   90.00
_cell.angle_gamma   90.00
#
_symmetry.space_group_name_H-M   'P 1'
#
loop_
_entity.id
_entity.type
_entity.pdbx_description
1 polymer ?
#
loop_
_entity_poly.entity_id
_entity_poly.type
_entity_poly.pdbx_seq_one_letter_code
_entity_poly.pdbx_strand_id
1 'polypeptide(L)'
;SGRPQNILVTHMMEAKGVIMADYGPGWKEHRRFALMTLRNFGLGKQSMENRILAEIEHLVAKLEKHAGSTLNPQTFFHNAALNIINLVLSGIRYEYDNETLKQYVARVTENTKLINGPWSMVYDSFPLLRSLPLPFKKVFTNNEADKKMASVIIEKHKKTRVQEEPTDFIDCYLDELESVCVCVDLRLIVVMQ
;
A
#
# COMPACT_ATOMS: atom_id res chain seq x y z
N SER A 1 -10.79 2.07 21.20
CA SER A 1 -9.80 3.00 20.62
C SER A 1 -10.38 4.37 20.24
N GLY A 2 -11.67 4.68 20.46
CA GLY A 2 -12.22 6.04 20.25
C GLY A 2 -12.18 6.56 18.81
N ARG A 3 -11.73 5.73 17.84
CA ARG A 3 -11.67 6.10 16.42
C ARG A 3 -13.09 6.08 15.83
N PRO A 4 -13.43 7.04 14.95
CA PRO A 4 -14.66 6.97 14.17
C PRO A 4 -14.71 5.64 13.41
N GLN A 5 -15.85 4.94 13.50
CA GLN A 5 -16.07 3.70 12.78
C GLN A 5 -16.34 4.05 11.31
N ASN A 6 -15.31 4.01 10.46
CA ASN A 6 -15.51 4.01 9.02
C ASN A 6 -15.77 2.57 8.57
N ILE A 7 -17.05 2.17 8.54
CA ILE A 7 -17.46 0.78 8.35
C ILE A 7 -17.07 0.30 6.95
N LEU A 8 -17.23 1.15 5.93
CA LEU A 8 -16.81 0.85 4.56
C LEU A 8 -15.32 0.47 4.50
N VAL A 9 -14.46 1.30 5.10
CA VAL A 9 -13.01 1.03 5.08
C VAL A 9 -12.67 -0.18 5.95
N THR A 10 -13.29 -0.33 7.12
CA THR A 10 -13.09 -1.52 7.96
C THR A 10 -13.46 -2.79 7.22
N HIS A 11 -14.58 -2.82 6.50
CA HIS A 11 -14.99 -3.97 5.68
C HIS A 11 -14.05 -4.20 4.49
N MET A 12 -13.59 -3.13 3.82
CA MET A 12 -12.61 -3.23 2.73
C MET A 12 -11.29 -3.86 3.22
N MET A 13 -10.81 -3.43 4.38
CA MET A 13 -9.56 -3.89 5.00
C MET A 13 -9.72 -5.15 5.86
N GLU A 14 -10.93 -5.70 5.94
CA GLU A 14 -11.28 -6.87 6.78
C GLU A 14 -10.91 -6.71 8.27
N ALA A 15 -10.84 -5.48 8.77
CA ALA A 15 -10.34 -5.15 10.11
C ALA A 15 -8.95 -5.75 10.43
N LYS A 16 -8.13 -5.97 9.41
CA LYS A 16 -6.76 -6.47 9.55
C LYS A 16 -5.78 -5.30 9.38
N GLY A 17 -4.57 -5.49 9.87
CA GLY A 17 -3.45 -4.60 9.55
C GLY A 17 -3.08 -3.68 10.67
N VAL A 18 -2.55 -2.52 10.29
CA VAL A 18 -2.17 -1.49 11.27
C VAL A 18 -3.20 -0.35 11.28
N ILE A 19 -3.81 -0.05 10.13
CA ILE A 19 -4.68 1.12 9.95
C ILE A 19 -6.05 0.90 10.59
N MET A 20 -6.76 -0.17 10.20
CA MET A 20 -8.13 -0.47 10.65
C MET A 20 -8.27 -1.66 11.61
N ALA A 21 -7.16 -2.28 12.03
CA ALA A 21 -7.26 -3.34 13.02
C ALA A 21 -7.58 -2.81 14.43
N ASP A 22 -8.32 -3.62 15.16
CA ASP A 22 -8.64 -3.35 16.55
C ASP A 22 -7.40 -3.38 17.43
N TYR A 23 -7.43 -2.57 18.48
CA TYR A 23 -6.34 -2.54 19.45
C TYR A 23 -6.27 -3.88 20.20
N GLY A 24 -5.15 -4.56 20.05
CA GLY A 24 -4.88 -5.83 20.70
C GLY A 24 -3.42 -6.23 20.54
N PRO A 25 -3.01 -7.41 21.06
CA PRO A 25 -1.64 -7.91 20.94
C PRO A 25 -1.15 -7.94 19.49
N GLY A 26 -1.93 -8.49 18.56
CA GLY A 26 -1.55 -8.55 17.14
C GLY A 26 -1.33 -7.17 16.51
N TRP A 27 -2.20 -6.18 16.79
CA TRP A 27 -1.99 -4.81 16.30
C TRP A 27 -0.71 -4.20 16.87
N LYS A 28 -0.40 -4.42 18.16
CA LYS A 28 0.83 -3.93 18.80
C LYS A 28 2.07 -4.54 18.15
N GLU A 29 2.04 -5.83 17.88
CA GLU A 29 3.13 -6.57 17.21
C GLU A 29 3.35 -6.06 15.79
N HIS A 30 2.32 -6.06 14.95
CA HIS A 30 2.41 -5.54 13.57
C HIS A 30 2.87 -4.09 13.53
N ARG A 31 2.35 -3.23 14.41
CA ARG A 31 2.77 -1.82 14.48
C ARG A 31 4.22 -1.69 14.91
N ARG A 32 4.66 -2.42 15.93
CA ARG A 32 6.03 -2.39 16.43
C ARG A 32 7.00 -2.87 15.35
N PHE A 33 6.70 -4.01 14.74
CA PHE A 33 7.48 -4.57 13.63
C PHE A 33 7.60 -3.54 12.50
N ALA A 34 6.47 -3.05 11.98
CA ALA A 34 6.48 -2.14 10.83
C ALA A 34 7.29 -0.87 11.10
N LEU A 35 7.13 -0.24 12.27
CA LEU A 35 7.88 0.97 12.62
C LEU A 35 9.39 0.70 12.78
N MET A 36 9.75 -0.43 13.37
CA MET A 36 11.15 -0.83 13.53
C MET A 36 11.79 -1.09 12.15
N THR A 37 11.14 -1.87 11.30
CA THR A 37 11.61 -2.20 9.96
C THR A 37 11.72 -0.96 9.08
N LEU A 38 10.73 -0.08 9.09
CA LEU A 38 10.80 1.20 8.36
C LEU A 38 11.96 2.09 8.84
N ARG A 39 12.24 2.16 10.15
CA ARG A 39 13.42 2.87 10.69
C ARG A 39 14.73 2.22 10.24
N ASN A 40 14.77 0.91 10.07
CA ASN A 40 15.94 0.20 9.55
C ASN A 40 16.18 0.55 8.08
N PHE A 41 15.12 0.60 7.27
CA PHE A 41 15.19 1.03 5.85
C PHE A 41 15.34 2.54 5.64
N GLY A 42 15.50 3.32 6.73
CA GLY A 42 15.90 4.72 6.63
C GLY A 42 14.82 5.72 6.98
N LEU A 43 13.62 5.33 7.39
CA LEU A 43 12.60 6.29 7.82
C LEU A 43 13.16 7.20 8.93
N GLY A 44 13.21 8.50 8.64
CA GLY A 44 13.80 9.51 9.54
C GLY A 44 15.33 9.58 9.54
N LYS A 45 16.00 8.97 8.56
CA LYS A 45 17.47 8.99 8.36
C LYS A 45 17.82 9.51 6.97
N GLN A 46 19.09 9.90 6.79
CA GLN A 46 19.63 10.38 5.51
C GLN A 46 19.48 9.35 4.37
N SER A 47 19.43 8.05 4.65
CA SER A 47 19.21 7.04 3.61
C SER A 47 17.84 7.17 2.92
N MET A 48 16.79 7.62 3.62
CA MET A 48 15.51 7.93 2.99
C MET A 48 15.58 9.20 2.16
N GLU A 49 16.30 10.22 2.63
CA GLU A 49 16.54 11.45 1.87
C GLU A 49 17.23 11.13 0.53
N ASN A 50 18.25 10.27 0.55
CA ASN A 50 18.93 9.84 -0.68
C ASN A 50 17.97 9.13 -1.65
N ARG A 51 17.03 8.31 -1.17
CA ARG A 51 16.00 7.67 -2.01
C ARG A 51 15.05 8.70 -2.62
N ILE A 52 14.66 9.71 -1.85
CA ILE A 52 13.81 10.80 -2.32
C ILE A 52 14.54 11.62 -3.39
N LEU A 53 15.81 11.99 -3.15
CA LEU A 53 16.62 12.73 -4.11
C LEU A 53 16.82 11.94 -5.41
N ALA A 54 17.09 10.63 -5.33
CA ALA A 54 17.17 9.78 -6.51
C ALA A 54 15.86 9.74 -7.31
N GLU A 55 14.70 9.69 -6.64
CA GLU A 55 13.41 9.75 -7.35
C GLU A 55 13.16 11.13 -7.96
N ILE A 56 13.62 12.21 -7.32
CA ILE A 56 13.55 13.57 -7.87
C ILE A 56 14.35 13.69 -9.17
N GLU A 57 15.53 13.06 -9.28
CA GLU A 57 16.29 13.05 -10.54
C GLU A 57 15.49 12.43 -11.68
N HIS A 58 14.81 11.30 -11.43
CA HIS A 58 13.93 10.68 -12.41
C HIS A 58 12.71 11.53 -12.74
N LEU A 59 12.17 12.22 -11.75
CA LEU A 59 11.03 13.13 -11.89
C LEU A 59 11.40 14.31 -12.79
N VAL A 60 12.54 14.96 -12.54
CA VAL A 60 13.05 16.08 -13.35
C VAL A 60 13.30 15.63 -14.79
N ALA A 61 13.99 14.50 -14.99
CA ALA A 61 14.25 13.97 -16.33
C ALA A 61 12.95 13.69 -17.13
N LYS A 62 11.89 13.26 -16.45
CA LYS A 62 10.59 13.03 -17.09
C LYS A 62 9.87 14.34 -17.40
N LEU A 63 9.96 15.36 -16.54
CA LEU A 63 9.42 16.69 -16.83
C LEU A 63 10.12 17.35 -18.03
N GLU A 64 11.45 17.27 -18.09
CA GLU A 64 12.23 17.80 -19.22
C GLU A 64 11.81 17.16 -20.54
N LYS A 65 11.61 15.83 -20.56
CA LYS A 65 11.08 15.11 -21.74
C LYS A 65 9.67 15.54 -22.15
N HIS A 66 8.88 16.07 -21.22
CA HIS A 66 7.50 16.52 -21.45
C HIS A 66 7.41 18.05 -21.55
N ALA A 67 8.54 18.75 -21.64
CA ALA A 67 8.58 20.20 -21.78
C ALA A 67 7.75 20.62 -23.02
N GLY A 68 6.80 21.54 -22.80
CA GLY A 68 5.88 22.00 -23.84
C GLY A 68 4.64 21.12 -24.07
N SER A 69 4.47 20.04 -23.31
CA SER A 69 3.26 19.19 -23.34
C SER A 69 2.44 19.33 -22.06
N THR A 70 1.21 18.82 -22.08
CA THR A 70 0.35 18.78 -20.89
C THR A 70 0.60 17.53 -20.07
N LEU A 71 0.71 17.68 -18.76
CA LEU A 71 0.81 16.57 -17.81
C LEU A 71 -0.14 16.80 -16.64
N ASN A 72 -0.67 15.72 -16.06
CA ASN A 72 -1.45 15.82 -14.84
C ASN A 72 -0.49 15.80 -13.63
N PRO A 73 -0.30 16.92 -12.91
CA PRO A 73 0.65 16.99 -11.80
C PRO A 73 0.28 16.05 -10.66
N GLN A 74 -1.01 15.80 -10.43
CA GLN A 74 -1.47 14.92 -9.35
C GLN A 74 -0.99 13.47 -9.58
N THR A 75 -1.27 12.92 -10.76
CA THR A 75 -0.82 11.56 -11.11
C THR A 75 0.71 11.46 -11.07
N PHE A 76 1.39 12.51 -11.51
CA PHE A 76 2.84 12.53 -11.58
C PHE A 76 3.50 12.47 -10.19
N PHE A 77 3.05 13.29 -9.24
CA PHE A 77 3.56 13.24 -7.86
C PHE A 77 3.10 11.99 -7.10
N HIS A 78 1.89 11.47 -7.38
CA HIS A 78 1.47 10.18 -6.82
C HIS A 78 2.39 9.04 -7.27
N ASN A 79 2.76 8.99 -8.55
CA ASN A 79 3.69 7.99 -9.07
C ASN A 79 5.06 8.08 -8.38
N ALA A 80 5.59 9.29 -8.17
CA ALA A 80 6.88 9.51 -7.51
C ALA A 80 6.84 9.03 -6.05
N ALA A 81 5.82 9.44 -5.28
CA ALA A 81 5.64 9.01 -3.90
C ALA A 81 5.49 7.48 -3.78
N LEU A 82 4.73 6.87 -4.69
CA LEU A 82 4.54 5.43 -4.72
C LEU A 82 5.81 4.67 -5.09
N ASN A 83 6.66 5.20 -5.98
CA ASN A 83 7.96 4.61 -6.28
C ASN A 83 8.87 4.60 -5.04
N ILE A 84 8.91 5.70 -4.28
CA ILE A 84 9.69 5.76 -3.04
C ILE A 84 9.18 4.72 -2.03
N ILE A 85 7.85 4.62 -1.87
CA ILE A 85 7.23 3.63 -0.98
C ILE A 85 7.52 2.20 -1.46
N ASN A 86 7.32 1.90 -2.75
CA ASN A 86 7.56 0.55 -3.30
C ASN A 86 9.03 0.15 -3.22
N LEU A 87 9.97 1.08 -3.39
CA LEU A 87 11.39 0.80 -3.22
C LEU A 87 11.73 0.38 -1.77
N VAL A 88 10.98 0.87 -0.78
CA VAL A 88 11.13 0.46 0.63
C VAL A 88 10.39 -0.85 0.90
N LEU A 89 9.21 -1.02 0.31
CA LEU A 89 8.36 -2.16 0.59
C LEU A 89 8.78 -3.44 -0.13
N SER A 90 9.17 -3.36 -1.40
CA SER A 90 9.39 -4.50 -2.29
C SER A 90 10.65 -4.38 -3.14
N GLY A 91 11.49 -3.38 -2.88
CA GLY A 91 12.69 -3.11 -3.67
C GLY A 91 12.42 -2.73 -5.13
N ILE A 92 11.15 -2.56 -5.54
CA ILE A 92 10.76 -2.33 -6.94
C ILE A 92 10.50 -0.85 -7.19
N ARG A 93 11.13 -0.31 -8.23
CA ARG A 93 10.79 0.98 -8.83
C ARG A 93 10.13 0.76 -10.19
N TYR A 94 9.03 1.46 -10.45
CA TYR A 94 8.36 1.44 -11.74
C TYR A 94 8.72 2.67 -12.57
N GLU A 95 8.81 2.51 -13.89
CA GLU A 95 8.83 3.64 -14.80
C GLU A 95 7.51 4.42 -14.74
N TYR A 96 7.56 5.74 -14.93
CA TYR A 96 6.36 6.59 -14.87
C TYR A 96 5.28 6.23 -15.92
N ASP A 97 5.69 5.60 -17.03
CA ASP A 97 4.78 5.15 -18.08
C ASP A 97 4.27 3.73 -17.86
N ASN A 98 4.72 3.04 -16.80
CA ASN A 98 4.34 1.68 -16.52
C ASN A 98 2.83 1.58 -16.23
N GLU A 99 2.14 0.76 -17.01
CA GLU A 99 0.69 0.60 -16.90
C GLU A 99 0.25 -0.02 -15.57
N THR A 100 1.07 -0.86 -14.95
CA THR A 100 0.75 -1.45 -13.63
C THR A 100 0.71 -0.36 -12.56
N LEU A 101 1.72 0.53 -12.53
CA LEU A 101 1.75 1.65 -11.60
C LEU A 101 0.57 2.59 -11.84
N LYS A 102 0.31 2.97 -13.10
CA LYS A 102 -0.82 3.85 -13.46
C LYS A 102 -2.16 3.27 -13.02
N GLN A 103 -2.40 1.98 -13.25
CA GLN A 103 -3.62 1.31 -12.82
C GLN A 103 -3.76 1.29 -11.29
N TYR A 104 -2.67 1.03 -10.57
CA TYR A 104 -2.66 1.08 -9.11
C TYR A 104 -2.99 2.50 -8.60
N VAL A 105 -2.33 3.54 -9.13
CA VAL A 105 -2.59 4.94 -8.76
C VAL A 105 -4.04 5.33 -9.05
N ALA A 106 -4.58 4.90 -10.19
CA ALA A 106 -5.98 5.16 -10.55
C ALA A 106 -6.95 4.52 -9.56
N ARG A 107 -6.73 3.25 -9.18
CA ARG A 107 -7.56 2.55 -8.19
C ARG A 107 -7.48 3.20 -6.81
N VAL A 108 -6.28 3.55 -6.34
CA VAL A 108 -6.08 4.25 -5.06
C VAL A 108 -6.77 5.61 -5.05
N THR A 109 -6.63 6.38 -6.15
CA THR A 109 -7.27 7.70 -6.28
C THR A 109 -8.79 7.58 -6.29
N GLU A 110 -9.35 6.59 -6.97
CA GLU A 110 -10.78 6.31 -6.98
C GLU A 110 -11.30 5.86 -5.61
N ASN A 111 -10.61 4.93 -4.96
CA ASN A 111 -10.97 4.46 -3.62
C ASN A 111 -10.95 5.61 -2.61
N THR A 112 -9.95 6.49 -2.68
CA THR A 112 -9.86 7.69 -1.83
C THR A 112 -11.06 8.60 -2.01
N LYS A 113 -11.55 8.79 -3.24
CA LYS A 113 -12.76 9.59 -3.51
C LYS A 113 -14.03 8.93 -2.98
N LEU A 114 -14.15 7.61 -3.09
CA LEU A 114 -15.32 6.86 -2.62
C LEU A 114 -15.40 6.81 -1.09
N ILE A 115 -14.27 6.56 -0.44
CA ILE A 115 -14.13 6.46 1.02
C ILE A 115 -14.33 7.82 1.71
N ASN A 116 -13.85 8.90 1.10
CA ASN A 116 -14.04 10.26 1.65
C ASN A 116 -15.30 10.96 1.10
N GLY A 117 -16.06 10.28 0.25
CA GLY A 117 -17.23 10.82 -0.42
C GLY A 117 -18.56 10.45 0.25
N PRO A 118 -19.69 10.94 -0.30
CA PRO A 118 -21.02 10.67 0.25
C PRO A 118 -21.37 9.18 0.23
N TRP A 119 -20.79 8.40 -0.68
CA TRP A 119 -21.01 6.96 -0.75
C TRP A 119 -20.52 6.21 0.50
N SER A 120 -19.47 6.69 1.18
CA SER A 120 -19.05 6.11 2.46
C SER A 120 -20.11 6.32 3.53
N MET A 121 -20.67 7.54 3.62
CA MET A 121 -21.74 7.84 4.58
C MET A 121 -22.99 6.98 4.34
N VAL A 122 -23.36 6.78 3.07
CA VAL A 122 -24.48 5.91 2.70
C VAL A 122 -24.23 4.46 3.13
N TYR A 123 -23.03 3.94 2.90
CA TYR A 123 -22.67 2.57 3.28
C TYR A 123 -22.68 2.36 4.79
N ASP A 124 -22.16 3.34 5.53
CA ASP A 124 -22.05 3.30 6.98
C ASP A 124 -23.42 3.43 7.66
N SER A 125 -24.27 4.31 7.15
CA SER A 125 -25.58 4.65 7.76
C SER A 125 -26.70 3.67 7.40
N PHE A 126 -26.66 3.05 6.22
CA PHE A 126 -27.76 2.24 5.70
C PHE A 126 -27.34 0.80 5.37
N PRO A 127 -27.31 -0.13 6.36
CA PRO A 127 -26.93 -1.53 6.14
C PRO A 127 -27.71 -2.24 5.05
N LEU A 128 -29.00 -1.90 4.86
CA LEU A 128 -29.87 -2.48 3.84
C LEU A 128 -29.41 -2.19 2.41
N LEU A 129 -28.68 -1.10 2.18
CA LEU A 129 -28.20 -0.74 0.84
C LEU A 129 -26.92 -1.49 0.45
N ARG A 130 -26.24 -2.16 1.38
CA ARG A 130 -24.93 -2.79 1.16
C ARG A 130 -24.94 -3.95 0.16
N SER A 131 -26.10 -4.58 -0.06
CA SER A 131 -26.27 -5.64 -1.07
C SER A 131 -26.46 -5.08 -2.49
N LEU A 132 -26.84 -3.81 -2.62
CA LEU A 132 -27.10 -3.19 -3.92
C LEU A 132 -25.80 -2.92 -4.69
N PRO A 133 -25.84 -2.94 -6.04
CA PRO A 133 -24.68 -2.64 -6.90
C PRO A 133 -24.43 -1.12 -6.99
N LEU A 134 -24.23 -0.47 -5.84
CA LEU A 134 -23.96 0.97 -5.74
C LEU A 134 -22.45 1.27 -5.88
N PRO A 135 -22.06 2.54 -6.15
CA PRO A 135 -20.67 2.89 -6.43
C PRO A 135 -19.64 2.51 -5.36
N PHE A 136 -20.02 2.41 -4.08
CA PHE A 136 -19.13 1.92 -3.03
C PHE A 136 -18.66 0.46 -3.25
N LYS A 137 -19.35 -0.35 -4.07
CA LYS A 137 -18.90 -1.71 -4.41
C LYS A 137 -17.56 -1.71 -5.13
N LYS A 138 -17.25 -0.64 -5.87
CA LYS A 138 -16.00 -0.51 -6.62
C LYS A 138 -14.78 -0.52 -5.72
N VAL A 139 -14.92 -0.03 -4.48
CA VAL A 139 -13.87 -0.09 -3.44
C VAL A 139 -13.42 -1.53 -3.20
N PHE A 140 -14.38 -2.48 -3.11
CA PHE A 140 -14.08 -3.89 -2.90
C PHE A 140 -13.42 -4.53 -4.12
N THR A 141 -13.92 -4.26 -5.32
CA THR A 141 -13.33 -4.78 -6.57
C THR A 141 -11.90 -4.27 -6.79
N ASN A 142 -11.67 -2.97 -6.56
CA ASN A 142 -10.34 -2.38 -6.66
C ASN A 142 -9.39 -3.01 -5.63
N ASN A 143 -9.85 -3.20 -4.40
CA ASN A 143 -9.09 -3.83 -3.33
C ASN A 143 -8.70 -5.28 -3.66
N GLU A 144 -9.59 -6.08 -4.25
CA GLU A 144 -9.24 -7.42 -4.72
C GLU A 144 -8.18 -7.41 -5.82
N ALA A 145 -8.25 -6.45 -6.75
CA ALA A 145 -7.24 -6.29 -7.78
C ALA A 145 -5.86 -5.91 -7.19
N ASP A 146 -5.84 -5.05 -6.17
CA ASP A 146 -4.62 -4.66 -5.46
C ASP A 146 -4.05 -5.83 -4.65
N LYS A 147 -4.89 -6.61 -3.97
CA LYS A 147 -4.48 -7.87 -3.30
C LYS A 147 -3.83 -8.85 -4.25
N LYS A 148 -4.40 -9.01 -5.46
CA LYS A 148 -3.84 -9.88 -6.49
C LYS A 148 -2.50 -9.36 -7.02
N MET A 149 -2.34 -8.05 -7.14
CA MET A 149 -1.05 -7.46 -7.51
C MET A 149 0.00 -7.69 -6.43
N ALA A 150 -0.36 -7.48 -5.15
CA ALA A 150 0.52 -7.72 -4.02
C ALA A 150 0.92 -9.19 -3.93
N SER A 151 -0.01 -10.14 -4.13
CA SER A 151 0.31 -11.57 -4.07
C SER A 151 1.36 -11.98 -5.10
N VAL A 152 1.31 -11.45 -6.32
CA VAL A 152 2.34 -11.71 -7.35
C VAL A 152 3.72 -11.24 -6.88
N ILE A 153 3.80 -10.06 -6.25
CA ILE A 153 5.06 -9.52 -5.71
C ILE A 153 5.56 -10.40 -4.56
N ILE A 154 4.68 -10.77 -3.63
CA ILE A 154 5.03 -11.61 -2.47
C ILE A 154 5.53 -12.98 -2.91
N GLU A 155 4.85 -13.62 -3.86
CA GLU A 155 5.25 -14.93 -4.40
C GLU A 155 6.60 -14.87 -5.11
N LYS A 156 6.96 -13.73 -5.72
CA LYS A 156 8.31 -13.52 -6.24
C LYS A 156 9.34 -13.52 -5.09
N HIS A 157 9.12 -12.73 -4.04
CA HIS A 157 10.05 -12.65 -2.90
C HIS A 157 10.20 -14.00 -2.20
N LYS A 158 9.10 -14.74 -1.99
CA LYS A 158 9.17 -16.11 -1.43
C LYS A 158 10.10 -17.05 -2.21
N LYS A 159 10.22 -16.87 -3.54
CA LYS A 159 11.07 -17.69 -4.41
C LYS A 159 12.50 -17.18 -4.53
N THR A 160 12.71 -15.87 -4.41
CA THR A 160 14.01 -15.24 -4.71
C THR A 160 14.76 -14.73 -3.49
N ARG A 161 14.12 -14.60 -2.32
CA ARG A 161 14.78 -14.08 -1.12
C ARG A 161 15.85 -15.04 -0.63
N VAL A 162 16.87 -14.46 0.01
CA VAL A 162 17.89 -15.18 0.76
C VAL A 162 17.60 -14.97 2.24
N GLN A 163 17.49 -16.07 2.99
CA GLN A 163 17.18 -16.00 4.42
C GLN A 163 18.29 -15.26 5.17
N GLU A 164 17.91 -14.41 6.12
CA GLU A 164 18.82 -13.56 6.94
C GLU A 164 19.52 -12.41 6.17
N GLU A 165 19.24 -12.25 4.88
CA GLU A 165 19.72 -11.13 4.06
C GLU A 165 18.55 -10.32 3.44
N PRO A 166 17.63 -9.77 4.24
CA PRO A 166 16.44 -9.11 3.71
C PRO A 166 16.80 -7.79 3.01
N THR A 167 16.29 -7.63 1.78
CA THR A 167 16.60 -6.46 0.95
C THR A 167 15.53 -5.37 1.01
N ASP A 168 14.34 -5.71 1.47
CA ASP A 168 13.20 -4.83 1.64
C ASP A 168 12.27 -5.27 2.77
N PHE A 169 11.17 -4.52 2.94
CA PHE A 169 10.19 -4.79 3.99
C PHE A 169 9.53 -6.17 3.85
N ILE A 170 9.23 -6.62 2.64
CA ILE A 170 8.57 -7.91 2.40
C ILE A 170 9.47 -9.05 2.84
N ASP A 171 10.77 -8.99 2.50
CA ASP A 171 11.74 -9.99 2.96
C ASP A 171 11.81 -10.05 4.49
N CYS A 172 11.96 -8.89 5.16
CA CYS A 172 11.96 -8.83 6.63
C CYS A 172 10.69 -9.44 7.23
N TYR A 173 9.54 -9.21 6.59
CA TYR A 173 8.26 -9.73 7.09
C TYR A 173 8.13 -11.23 6.86
N LEU A 174 8.65 -11.76 5.74
CA LEU A 174 8.69 -13.19 5.49
C LEU A 174 9.61 -13.89 6.50
N ASP A 175 10.76 -13.31 6.81
CA ASP A 175 11.68 -13.84 7.84
C ASP A 175 11.02 -13.86 9.23
N GLU A 176 10.30 -12.79 9.61
CA GLU A 176 9.56 -12.71 10.88
C GLU A 176 8.44 -13.77 10.96
N LEU A 177 7.78 -14.05 9.84
CA LEU A 177 6.73 -15.07 9.80
C LEU A 177 7.28 -16.50 9.95
N GLU A 178 8.50 -16.75 9.47
CA GLU A 178 9.14 -18.06 9.62
C GLU A 178 9.75 -18.26 11.01
N SER A 179 10.25 -17.19 11.63
CA SER A 179 10.76 -17.22 13.01
C SER A 179 9.63 -17.43 14.02
N VAL A 180 8.43 -16.93 13.73
CA VAL A 180 7.22 -17.12 14.54
C VAL A 180 6.37 -18.23 13.93
N CYS A 181 6.74 -19.50 14.14
CA CYS A 181 6.07 -20.73 13.68
C CYS A 181 4.51 -20.65 13.64
N VAL A 182 3.95 -20.09 12.57
CA VAL A 182 2.50 -19.99 12.33
C VAL A 182 2.27 -20.09 10.82
N CYS A 183 1.50 -21.09 10.40
CA CYS A 183 1.03 -21.29 9.02
C CYS A 183 0.59 -19.95 8.38
N VAL A 184 1.34 -19.53 7.38
CA VAL A 184 1.17 -18.27 6.66
C VAL A 184 0.30 -18.52 5.45
N ASP A 185 -0.91 -17.95 5.43
CA ASP A 185 -1.65 -17.90 4.16
C ASP A 185 -2.37 -16.57 3.85
N LEU A 186 -2.34 -15.55 4.74
CA LEU A 186 -3.04 -14.28 4.42
C LEU A 186 -2.49 -13.00 5.09
N ARG A 187 -1.34 -13.03 5.80
CA ARG A 187 -0.89 -11.89 6.62
C ARG A 187 -0.03 -10.83 5.91
N LEU A 188 0.37 -11.01 4.64
CA LEU A 188 1.18 -10.00 3.94
C LEU A 188 0.35 -8.88 3.29
N ILE A 189 -0.85 -9.19 2.81
CA ILE A 189 -1.80 -8.19 2.27
C ILE A 189 -2.14 -7.13 3.32
N VAL A 190 -2.05 -7.52 4.59
CA VAL A 190 -2.51 -6.82 5.76
C VAL A 190 -1.61 -5.65 6.17
N VAL A 191 -0.35 -5.60 5.73
CA VAL A 191 0.58 -4.48 6.04
C VAL A 191 0.63 -3.43 4.92
N MET A 192 0.27 -3.81 3.69
CA MET A 192 0.15 -2.89 2.56
C MET A 192 -1.25 -2.25 2.43
N GLN A 193 -2.14 -2.55 3.39
CA GLN A 193 -3.50 -2.04 3.51
C GLN A 193 -3.62 -1.01 4.64
#